data_AF-I6R4U0-F1
#
_entry.id   AF-I6R4U0-F1
#
_cell.length_a   1.000
_cell.length_b   1.000
_cell.length_c   1.000
_cell.angle_alpha   90.00
_cell.angle_beta   90.00
_cell.angle_gamma   90.00
#
_symmetry.space_group_name_H-M   'P 1'
#
loop_
_entity.id
_entity.type
_entity.pdbx_description
1 polymer ?
#
loop_
_entity_poly.entity_id
_entity_poly.type
_entity_poly.pdbx_seq_one_letter_code
_entity_poly.pdbx_strand_id
1 'polypeptide(L)' 'AEHEFNASTFAARVTASTLAGIYAAVTSAVATLKEPLHGGANEESMKMLEEIGTPDRAEAWLMKKLGTKDKIMGFGHPV' A
#
# COMPACT_ATOMS: atom_id res chain seq x y z
N ALA A 1 3.34 -8.65 13.54
CA ALA A 1 2.14 -8.61 12.68
C ALA A 1 1.13 -7.58 13.22
N GLU A 2 1.63 -6.42 13.65
CA GLU A 2 0.84 -5.33 14.24
C GLU A 2 1.61 -4.04 13.92
N HIS A 3 0.89 -2.98 13.57
CA HIS A 3 1.46 -1.69 13.17
C HIS A 3 0.48 -0.53 13.47
N GLU A 4 0.09 -0.44 14.73
CA GLU A 4 -0.72 0.63 15.35
C GLU A 4 -1.95 1.03 14.50
N PHE A 5 -2.14 2.32 14.21
CA PHE A 5 -3.32 2.86 13.53
C PHE A 5 -3.10 3.10 12.04
N ASN A 6 -2.50 2.11 11.37
CA ASN A 6 -2.51 2.08 9.91
C ASN A 6 -3.96 2.08 9.37
N ALA A 7 -4.11 2.46 8.09
CA ALA A 7 -5.41 2.71 7.47
C ALA A 7 -6.43 1.57 7.65
N SER A 8 -6.02 0.31 7.47
CA SER A 8 -6.92 -0.85 7.63
C SER A 8 -7.32 -1.09 9.08
N THR A 9 -6.40 -0.90 10.04
CA THR A 9 -6.74 -0.99 11.47
C THR A 9 -7.73 0.12 11.85
N PHE A 10 -7.53 1.34 11.34
CA PHE A 10 -8.44 2.45 11.59
C PHE A 10 -9.83 2.21 10.98
N ALA A 11 -9.91 1.71 9.75
CA ALA A 11 -11.17 1.34 9.10
C ALA A 11 -11.94 0.28 9.89
N ALA A 12 -11.24 -0.75 10.39
CA ALA A 12 -11.84 -1.78 11.25
C ALA A 12 -12.49 -1.18 12.51
N ARG A 13 -11.80 -0.23 13.15
CA ARG A 13 -12.28 0.47 14.36
C ARG A 13 -13.49 1.35 14.06
N VAL A 14 -13.49 2.05 12.93
CA VAL A 14 -14.64 2.87 12.50
C VAL A 14 -15.86 1.99 12.24
N THR A 15 -15.70 0.83 11.60
CA THR A 15 -16.81 -0.11 11.40
C THR A 15 -17.30 -0.70 12.73
N ALA A 16 -16.39 -1.06 13.64
CA ALA A 16 -16.77 -1.61 14.95
C ALA A 16 -17.48 -0.57 15.85
N SER A 17 -17.19 0.73 15.70
CA SER A 17 -17.80 1.78 16.52
C SER A 17 -19.31 1.95 16.27
N THR A 18 -19.84 1.41 15.19
CA THR A 18 -21.27 1.37 14.88
C THR A 18 -21.97 0.11 15.41
N LEU A 19 -21.32 -0.65 16.31
CA LEU A 19 -21.79 -1.95 16.82
C LEU A 19 -21.92 -3.04 15.74
N ALA A 20 -21.23 -2.89 14.61
CA ALA A 20 -21.17 -3.94 13.60
C ALA A 20 -20.42 -5.18 14.13
N GLY A 21 -20.83 -6.36 13.67
CA GLY A 21 -20.18 -7.62 14.04
C GLY A 21 -18.73 -7.69 13.52
N ILE A 22 -17.90 -8.52 14.18
CA ILE A 22 -16.47 -8.60 13.90
C ILE A 22 -16.13 -8.97 12.45
N TYR A 23 -16.95 -9.82 11.81
CA TYR A 23 -16.77 -10.16 10.40
C TYR A 23 -16.87 -8.93 9.49
N ALA A 24 -17.82 -8.03 9.76
CA ALA A 24 -17.97 -6.79 8.98
C ALA A 24 -16.77 -5.85 9.18
N ALA A 25 -16.28 -5.72 10.42
CA ALA A 25 -15.09 -4.92 10.71
C ALA A 25 -13.83 -5.47 10.00
N VAL A 26 -13.64 -6.79 9.99
CA VAL A 26 -12.53 -7.43 9.28
C VAL A 26 -12.67 -7.29 7.77
N THR A 27 -13.87 -7.47 7.20
CA THR A 27 -14.12 -7.24 5.76
C THR A 27 -13.77 -5.81 5.35
N SER A 28 -14.14 -4.81 6.15
CA SER A 28 -13.79 -3.39 5.94
C SER A 28 -12.27 -3.17 5.96
N ALA A 29 -11.58 -3.78 6.93
CA ALA A 29 -10.12 -3.73 7.04
C ALA A 29 -9.43 -4.34 5.82
N VAL A 30 -9.87 -5.51 5.36
CA VAL A 30 -9.32 -6.21 4.19
C VAL A 30 -9.55 -5.39 2.91
N ALA A 31 -10.74 -4.82 2.73
CA ALA A 31 -11.03 -3.95 1.59
C ALA A 31 -10.09 -2.72 1.57
N THR A 32 -9.80 -2.15 2.74
CA THR A 32 -8.86 -1.03 2.87
C THR A 32 -7.41 -1.45 2.63
N LEU A 33 -7.03 -2.64 3.10
CA LEU A 33 -5.67 -3.18 2.96
C LEU A 33 -5.31 -3.53 1.52
N LYS A 34 -6.26 -4.03 0.73
CA LYS A 34 -6.01 -4.46 -0.64
C LYS A 34 -5.44 -3.36 -1.54
N GLU A 35 -5.72 -2.10 -1.25
CA GLU A 35 -5.46 -1.01 -2.18
C GLU A 35 -3.97 -0.64 -2.31
N PRO A 36 -3.55 -0.09 -3.46
CA PRO A 36 -2.13 0.08 -3.81
C PRO A 36 -1.29 0.89 -2.83
N LEU A 37 -1.90 1.85 -2.12
CA LEU A 37 -1.20 2.73 -1.18
C LEU A 37 -1.14 2.17 0.25
N HIS A 38 -1.65 0.96 0.47
CA HIS A 38 -1.58 0.26 1.74
C HIS A 38 -0.94 -1.12 1.54
N GLY A 39 -1.71 -2.20 1.66
CA GLY A 39 -1.21 -3.56 1.52
C GLY A 39 -0.88 -3.97 0.08
N GLY A 40 -1.45 -3.30 -0.93
CA GLY A 40 -1.13 -3.56 -2.35
C GLY A 40 0.23 -3.03 -2.80
N ALA A 41 0.92 -2.25 -1.97
CA ALA A 41 2.21 -1.65 -2.31
C ALA A 41 3.31 -2.70 -2.59
N ASN A 42 3.20 -3.90 -2.03
CA ASN A 42 4.14 -5.00 -2.26
C ASN A 42 4.03 -5.56 -3.69
N GLU A 43 2.82 -5.78 -4.20
CA GLU A 43 2.55 -6.22 -5.57
C GLU A 43 3.03 -5.17 -6.56
N GLU A 44 2.73 -3.90 -6.29
CA GLU A 44 3.20 -2.78 -7.11
C GLU A 44 4.72 -2.62 -7.09
N SER A 45 5.38 -2.93 -5.96
CA SER A 45 6.85 -2.97 -5.89
C SER A 45 7.42 -4.07 -6.77
N MET A 46 6.75 -5.23 -6.86
CA MET A 46 7.19 -6.30 -7.75
C MET A 46 6.97 -5.93 -9.23
N LYS A 47 5.82 -5.35 -9.58
CA LYS A 47 5.59 -4.82 -10.94
C LYS A 47 6.65 -3.79 -11.34
N MET A 48 7.02 -2.90 -10.42
CA MET A 48 8.13 -1.95 -10.64
C MET A 48 9.44 -2.68 -10.96
N LEU A 49 9.80 -3.72 -10.20
CA LEU A 49 11.03 -4.48 -10.44
C LEU A 49 11.00 -5.22 -11.78
N GLU A 50 9.84 -5.74 -12.19
CA GLU A 50 9.63 -6.35 -13.51
C GLU A 50 9.76 -5.33 -14.65
N GLU A 51 9.23 -4.12 -14.48
CA GLU A 51 9.39 -3.01 -15.43
C GLU A 51 10.86 -2.58 -15.59
N ILE A 52 11.62 -2.56 -14.49
CA ILE A 52 13.05 -2.25 -14.49
C ILE A 52 13.83 -3.37 -15.20
N GLY A 53 13.52 -4.62 -14.89
CA GLY A 53 14.11 -5.82 -15.49
C GLY A 53 15.54 -6.10 -15.03
N THR A 54 16.49 -5.21 -15.33
CA THR A 54 17.91 -5.38 -14.98
C THR A 54 18.44 -4.20 -14.16
N PRO A 55 19.40 -4.41 -13.24
CA PRO A 55 19.89 -3.36 -12.34
C PRO A 55 20.46 -2.12 -13.04
N ASP A 56 21.09 -2.28 -14.21
CA ASP A 56 21.64 -1.19 -15.02
C ASP A 56 20.58 -0.21 -15.54
N ARG A 57 19.30 -0.62 -15.58
CA ARG A 57 18.19 0.23 -16.04
C ARG A 57 17.52 1.02 -14.91
N ALA A 58 17.82 0.69 -13.65
CA ALA A 58 17.10 1.22 -12.49
C ALA A 58 17.21 2.76 -12.37
N GLU A 59 18.41 3.31 -12.58
CA GLU A 59 18.64 4.76 -12.46
C GLU A 59 17.83 5.54 -13.52
N ALA A 60 17.91 5.12 -14.78
CA ALA A 60 17.17 5.77 -15.87
C ALA A 60 15.65 5.66 -15.66
N TRP A 61 15.16 4.50 -15.20
CA TRP A 61 13.74 4.29 -14.88
C TRP A 61 13.29 5.22 -13.74
N LEU A 62 14.08 5.32 -12.66
CA LEU A 62 13.77 6.17 -11.51
C LEU A 62 13.73 7.64 -11.90
N MET A 63 14.75 8.12 -12.62
CA MET A 63 14.82 9.53 -13.04
C MET A 63 13.64 9.92 -13.94
N LYS A 64 13.19 9.01 -14.81
CA LYS A 64 11.98 9.22 -15.61
C LYS A 64 10.73 9.37 -14.75
N LYS A 65 10.51 8.47 -13.78
CA LYS A 65 9.34 8.48 -12.88
C LYS A 65 9.31 9.71 -11.97
N LEU A 66 10.48 10.13 -11.47
CA LEU A 66 10.59 11.36 -10.69
C LEU A 66 10.30 12.59 -11.56
N GLY A 67 10.75 12.60 -12.82
CA GLY A 67 10.45 13.66 -13.78
C GLY A 67 8.96 13.82 -14.08
N THR A 68 8.18 12.72 -14.05
CA THR A 68 6.73 12.72 -14.22
C THR A 68 5.95 12.91 -12.91
N LYS A 69 6.64 13.01 -11.77
CA LYS A 69 6.05 13.06 -10.42
C LYS A 69 5.20 11.84 -10.06
N ASP A 70 5.52 10.70 -10.65
CA ASP A 70 4.88 9.43 -10.28
C ASP A 70 5.31 9.01 -8.87
N LYS A 71 4.44 8.28 -8.16
CA LYS A 71 4.78 7.68 -6.88
C LYS A 71 5.71 6.49 -7.10
N ILE A 72 6.76 6.38 -6.28
CA ILE A 72 7.65 5.21 -6.27
C ILE A 72 7.13 4.24 -5.22
N MET A 73 6.55 3.14 -5.68
CA MET A 73 5.92 2.13 -4.82
C MET A 73 6.99 1.40 -4.00
N GLY A 74 6.69 1.10 -2.73
CA GLY A 74 7.64 0.55 -1.77
C GLY A 74 8.45 1.60 -0.99
N PHE A 75 8.27 2.90 -1.30
CA PHE A 75 8.91 4.01 -0.58
C PHE A 75 7.87 4.99 -0.02
N GLY A 76 8.21 5.59 1.13
CA GLY A 76 7.33 6.46 1.90
C GLY A 76 6.63 5.70 3.02
N HIS A 77 6.68 6.26 4.23
CA HIS A 77 6.07 5.64 5.40
C HIS A 77 5.44 6.73 6.29
N PRO A 78 4.11 6.79 6.35
CA PRO A 78 3.42 7.62 7.33
C PRO A 78 3.31 6.79 8.61
N VAL A 79 4.32 6.84 9.49
CA VAL A 79 4.11 6.34 10.87
C VAL A 79 3.12 7.29 11.53
#